data_AF-A0A966U4M9-F1
#
_entry.id   AF-A0A966U4M9-F1
#
_cell.length_a   1.000
_cell.length_b   1.000
_cell.length_c   1.000
_cell.angle_alpha   90.00
_cell.angle_beta   90.00
_cell.angle_gamma   90.00
#
_symmetry.space_group_name_H-M   'P 1'
#
loop_
_entity.id
_entity.type
_entity.pdbx_description
1 polymer ?
#
loop_
_entity_poly.entity_id
_entity_poly.type
_entity_poly.pdbx_seq_one_letter_code
_entity_poly.pdbx_strand_id
1 'polypeptide(L)'
;MSDEEESFMNTASADKETFFTKMALGLMLAAITVSSLVLGVVAVVAMNDGSESAAGATGGATVVQVHLTEFAISMVPDTVPPGDVVFQVMNHGSVEHNFSLPSLNAKTAMLKPGAGEDLTVSGLEAGDVGVLCEVPGHDAAGMKGTLHVVEGAVAAAAGGDSSAMSTMSWQQMDKMMEEVALKYPAKTQGVGNEELEYTTSSDGYKVFNLVAKVIPWEVEQGKFVDGWSYNGLIPGPVIHVNVGDKVRMVLKNELPESTSLHLHGIRVPNAMDGVDPYTQKPIIPGGEFTYEFTALEPSVGMYHSHHDAQVQVPNGLAGALIIGDWKTLAMSAARGRVKDTDGIAEQE
;
A
#
# COMPACT_ATOMS: atom_id res chain seq x y z
N MET A 1 20.24 27.06 44.42
CA MET A 1 21.45 26.85 43.61
C MET A 1 21.71 28.13 42.85
N SER A 2 22.92 28.68 42.95
CA SER A 2 23.32 29.92 42.29
C SER A 2 23.71 29.67 40.83
N ASP A 3 23.58 30.70 40.01
CA ASP A 3 23.80 30.73 38.54
C ASP A 3 25.15 30.16 38.06
N GLU A 4 26.10 29.89 38.97
CA GLU A 4 27.38 29.24 38.67
C GLU A 4 27.29 27.71 38.52
N GLU A 5 26.30 27.04 39.12
CA GLU A 5 26.12 25.57 38.99
C GLU A 5 25.45 25.16 37.65
N GLU A 6 24.61 26.01 37.07
CA GLU A 6 23.98 25.77 35.76
C GLU A 6 24.99 25.87 34.60
N SER A 7 25.97 26.78 34.72
CA SER A 7 27.07 26.95 33.74
C SER A 7 27.98 25.72 33.65
N PHE A 8 28.25 25.08 34.80
CA PHE A 8 29.11 23.90 34.87
C PHE A 8 28.42 22.62 34.32
N MET A 9 27.09 22.52 34.45
CA MET A 9 26.33 21.40 33.87
C MET A 9 26.17 21.52 32.34
N ASN A 10 26.05 22.74 31.80
CA ASN A 10 25.87 22.93 30.36
C ASN A 10 27.16 22.66 29.55
N THR A 11 28.32 22.98 30.12
CA THR A 11 29.62 22.71 29.49
C THR A 11 29.97 21.22 29.48
N ALA A 12 29.62 20.48 30.53
CA ALA A 12 29.84 19.03 30.61
C ALA A 12 28.93 18.20 29.67
N SER A 13 27.80 18.75 29.23
CA SER A 13 26.88 18.10 28.28
C SER A 13 27.35 18.24 26.82
N ALA A 14 27.89 19.40 26.44
CA ALA A 14 28.35 19.66 25.08
C ALA A 14 29.61 18.85 24.69
N ASP A 15 30.49 18.56 25.65
CA ASP A 15 31.69 17.75 25.43
C ASP A 15 31.40 16.25 25.28
N LYS A 16 30.28 15.76 25.83
CA LYS A 16 29.85 14.35 25.68
C LYS A 16 29.17 14.09 24.34
N GLU A 17 28.35 15.04 23.88
CA GLU A 17 27.69 15.01 22.57
C GLU A 17 28.71 15.01 21.42
N THR A 18 29.78 15.80 21.55
CA THR A 18 30.85 15.88 20.54
C THR A 18 31.79 14.67 20.54
N PHE A 19 31.97 13.98 21.67
CA PHE A 19 32.75 12.73 21.74
C PHE A 19 32.00 11.54 21.12
N PHE A 20 30.69 11.39 21.39
CA PHE A 20 29.87 10.31 20.82
C PHE A 20 29.65 10.48 19.30
N THR A 21 29.45 11.71 18.84
CA THR A 21 29.26 12.00 17.40
C THR A 21 30.53 11.73 16.59
N LYS A 22 31.72 11.93 17.18
CA LYS A 22 33.01 11.62 16.53
C LYS A 22 33.36 10.13 16.53
N MET A 23 32.90 9.35 17.52
CA MET A 23 33.04 7.88 17.52
C MET A 23 32.11 7.20 16.51
N ALA A 24 30.88 7.70 16.35
CA ALA A 24 29.90 7.15 15.40
C ALA A 24 30.33 7.35 13.94
N LEU A 25 30.97 8.49 13.62
CA LEU A 25 31.45 8.78 12.27
C LEU A 25 32.75 8.00 11.91
N GLY A 26 33.57 7.66 12.91
CA GLY A 26 34.78 6.85 12.71
C GLY A 26 34.51 5.36 12.44
N LEU A 27 33.39 4.82 12.93
CA LEU A 27 32.98 3.43 12.70
C LEU A 27 32.25 3.22 11.36
N MET A 28 31.61 4.26 10.81
CA MET A 28 30.99 4.19 9.46
C MET A 28 32.01 4.22 8.31
N LEU A 29 33.23 4.70 8.54
CA LEU A 29 34.30 4.73 7.52
C LEU A 29 35.19 3.47 7.51
N ALA A 30 35.01 2.55 8.46
CA ALA A 30 35.75 1.29 8.53
C ALA A 30 34.99 0.08 7.94
N ALA A 31 33.73 0.26 7.47
CA ALA A 31 32.89 -0.80 6.91
C ALA A 31 32.85 -0.82 5.37
N ILE A 32 33.77 -0.13 4.68
CA ILE A 32 33.83 -0.07 3.20
C ILE A 32 34.94 -0.95 2.59
N THR A 33 35.68 -1.77 3.36
CA THR A 33 36.85 -2.49 2.81
C THR A 33 36.88 -4.02 2.95
N VAL A 34 35.76 -4.70 3.23
CA VAL A 34 35.73 -6.18 3.15
C VAL A 34 34.43 -6.70 2.54
N SER A 35 34.42 -6.88 1.22
CA SER A 35 33.94 -8.11 0.55
C SER A 35 34.01 -7.94 -0.96
N SER A 36 35.24 -7.83 -1.44
CA SER A 36 35.59 -8.36 -2.75
C SER A 36 35.54 -9.89 -2.70
N LEU A 37 35.02 -10.49 -3.77
CA LEU A 37 35.24 -11.87 -4.21
C LEU A 37 34.35 -12.97 -3.59
N VAL A 38 33.16 -13.16 -4.17
CA VAL A 38 32.68 -14.50 -4.54
C VAL A 38 32.14 -14.44 -5.98
N LEU A 39 33.03 -14.72 -6.92
CA LEU A 39 32.73 -14.98 -8.33
C LEU A 39 32.18 -16.41 -8.46
N GLY A 40 30.88 -16.54 -8.68
CA GLY A 40 30.25 -17.78 -9.17
C GLY A 40 30.12 -17.72 -10.69
N VAL A 41 30.97 -18.49 -11.38
CA VAL A 41 31.02 -18.65 -12.84
C VAL A 41 29.73 -19.32 -13.34
N VAL A 42 28.92 -18.62 -14.13
CA VAL A 42 27.97 -19.25 -15.05
C VAL A 42 28.56 -19.15 -16.46
N ALA A 43 29.02 -20.28 -16.96
CA ALA A 43 29.54 -20.41 -18.31
C ALA A 43 28.40 -20.24 -19.33
N VAL A 44 28.48 -19.17 -20.12
CA VAL A 44 27.75 -19.06 -21.39
C VAL A 44 28.50 -19.92 -22.41
N VAL A 45 27.97 -21.10 -22.73
CA VAL A 45 28.32 -21.83 -23.94
C VAL A 45 27.15 -21.71 -24.90
N ALA A 46 27.30 -20.80 -25.86
CA ALA A 46 26.52 -20.82 -27.08
C ALA A 46 27.12 -21.87 -28.01
N MET A 47 26.35 -22.91 -28.34
CA MET A 47 26.53 -23.67 -29.59
C MET A 47 25.17 -24.05 -30.15
N ASN A 48 24.97 -23.61 -31.38
CA ASN A 48 23.85 -23.89 -32.25
C ASN A 48 24.18 -25.16 -33.04
N ASP A 49 23.39 -26.22 -32.90
CA ASP A 49 23.20 -27.20 -33.98
C ASP A 49 21.88 -27.96 -33.77
N GLY A 50 21.12 -28.08 -34.85
CA GLY A 50 19.76 -28.62 -34.83
C GLY A 50 19.72 -30.14 -34.69
N SER A 51 18.70 -30.64 -33.98
CA SER A 51 17.97 -31.84 -34.39
C SER A 51 16.64 -31.95 -33.60
N GLU A 52 15.60 -32.16 -34.40
CA GLU A 52 14.30 -32.81 -34.18
C GLU A 52 13.69 -33.01 -32.78
N SER A 53 12.38 -32.77 -32.77
CA SER A 53 11.43 -32.98 -31.67
C SER A 53 11.42 -34.43 -31.16
N ALA A 54 11.49 -34.57 -29.84
CA ALA A 54 10.82 -35.64 -29.11
C ALA A 54 10.26 -35.07 -27.81
N ALA A 55 8.93 -34.93 -27.74
CA ALA A 55 8.22 -34.60 -26.52
C ALA A 55 8.37 -35.76 -25.52
N GLY A 56 9.07 -35.50 -24.42
CA GLY A 56 9.15 -36.36 -23.25
C GLY A 56 8.91 -35.53 -22.00
N ALA A 57 7.82 -35.80 -21.29
CA ALA A 57 7.54 -35.21 -19.98
C ALA A 57 8.56 -35.73 -18.96
N THR A 58 9.49 -34.87 -18.56
CA THR A 58 10.30 -35.05 -17.35
C THR A 58 9.79 -34.03 -16.32
N GLY A 59 9.08 -34.53 -15.30
CA GLY A 59 8.58 -33.72 -14.19
C GLY A 59 9.72 -33.08 -13.41
N GLY A 60 9.95 -31.79 -13.64
CA GLY A 60 10.74 -30.96 -12.74
C GLY A 60 9.90 -30.57 -11.53
N ALA A 61 10.53 -30.46 -10.36
CA ALA A 61 9.87 -29.92 -9.18
C ALA A 61 9.36 -28.49 -9.47
N THR A 62 8.15 -28.18 -9.03
CA THR A 62 7.57 -26.84 -9.14
C THR A 62 8.36 -25.89 -8.27
N VAL A 63 8.75 -24.72 -8.80
CA VAL A 63 9.48 -23.72 -8.01
C VAL A 63 8.51 -22.64 -7.54
N VAL A 64 8.55 -22.34 -6.24
CA VAL A 64 7.80 -21.26 -5.61
C VAL A 64 8.78 -20.26 -5.02
N GLN A 65 8.76 -19.02 -5.48
CA GLN A 65 9.52 -17.94 -4.85
C GLN A 65 8.79 -17.48 -3.60
N VAL A 66 9.50 -17.39 -2.48
CA VAL A 66 8.93 -16.99 -1.19
C VAL A 66 9.66 -15.74 -0.70
N HIS A 67 8.94 -14.65 -0.51
CA HIS A 67 9.49 -13.41 0.05
C HIS A 67 8.91 -13.17 1.44
N LEU A 68 9.82 -13.00 2.41
CA LEU A 68 9.50 -12.68 3.80
C LEU A 68 9.77 -11.19 4.03
N THR A 69 8.81 -10.46 4.59
CA THR A 69 8.97 -9.08 5.07
C THR A 69 8.36 -8.96 6.46
N GLU A 70 8.51 -7.80 7.10
CA GLU A 70 7.67 -7.49 8.26
C GLU A 70 6.20 -7.69 7.89
N PHE A 71 5.49 -8.44 8.72
CA PHE A 71 4.04 -8.65 8.66
C PHE A 71 3.49 -9.45 7.46
N ALA A 72 4.32 -9.95 6.53
CA ALA A 72 3.84 -10.70 5.38
C ALA A 72 4.74 -11.86 4.93
N ILE A 73 4.11 -12.90 4.39
CA ILE A 73 4.74 -13.96 3.59
C ILE A 73 4.05 -13.95 2.23
N SER A 74 4.81 -13.74 1.16
CA SER A 74 4.31 -13.82 -0.21
C SER A 74 4.91 -15.02 -0.94
N MET A 75 4.10 -15.70 -1.75
CA MET A 75 4.48 -16.88 -2.51
C MET A 75 4.11 -16.67 -3.97
N VAL A 76 5.06 -16.91 -4.88
CA VAL A 76 4.86 -16.75 -6.32
C VAL A 76 5.37 -18.00 -7.05
N PRO A 77 4.48 -18.84 -7.60
CA PRO A 77 3.02 -18.78 -7.47
C PRO A 77 2.54 -19.20 -6.07
N ASP A 78 1.37 -18.72 -5.65
CA ASP A 78 0.66 -19.18 -4.44
C ASP A 78 -0.24 -20.41 -4.70
N THR A 79 -0.39 -20.80 -5.96
CA THR A 79 -1.13 -21.97 -6.41
C THR A 79 -0.25 -22.88 -7.25
N VAL A 80 -0.12 -24.14 -6.87
CA VAL A 80 0.77 -25.13 -7.51
C VAL A 80 0.07 -26.46 -7.79
N PRO A 81 0.50 -27.24 -8.79
CA PRO A 81 0.04 -28.61 -8.94
C PRO A 81 0.60 -29.51 -7.82
N PRO A 82 -0.07 -30.63 -7.51
CA PRO A 82 0.48 -31.67 -6.63
C PRO A 82 1.82 -32.20 -7.16
N GLY A 83 2.75 -32.51 -6.25
CA GLY A 83 4.07 -33.03 -6.59
C GLY A 83 5.20 -32.42 -5.77
N ASP A 84 6.42 -32.52 -6.29
CA ASP A 84 7.59 -31.95 -5.63
C ASP A 84 7.64 -30.43 -5.82
N VAL A 85 7.87 -29.70 -4.74
CA VAL A 85 7.96 -28.23 -4.71
C VAL A 85 9.27 -27.78 -4.09
N VAL A 86 9.96 -26.85 -4.76
CA VAL A 86 11.14 -26.14 -4.22
C VAL A 86 10.73 -24.71 -3.90
N PHE A 87 10.73 -24.36 -2.62
CA PHE A 87 10.53 -23.00 -2.15
C PHE A 87 11.86 -22.27 -2.12
N GLN A 88 12.03 -21.26 -2.96
CA GLN A 88 13.19 -20.37 -2.94
C GLN A 88 12.89 -19.20 -2.00
N VAL A 89 13.34 -19.32 -0.75
CA VAL A 89 12.98 -18.38 0.32
C VAL A 89 14.01 -17.27 0.44
N MET A 90 13.57 -16.02 0.46
CA MET A 90 14.42 -14.86 0.72
C MET A 90 13.79 -13.94 1.77
N ASN A 91 14.61 -13.52 2.74
CA ASN A 91 14.23 -12.51 3.71
C ASN A 91 14.54 -11.10 3.17
N HIS A 92 13.49 -10.35 2.86
CA HIS A 92 13.54 -8.94 2.45
C HIS A 92 13.23 -7.96 3.59
N GLY A 93 12.88 -8.46 4.78
CA GLY A 93 12.66 -7.67 5.97
C GLY A 93 13.95 -7.14 6.59
N SER A 94 13.77 -6.24 7.55
CA SER A 94 14.79 -5.65 8.42
C SER A 94 15.10 -6.48 9.67
N VAL A 95 14.26 -7.48 10.00
CA VAL A 95 14.46 -8.42 11.13
C VAL A 95 14.60 -9.87 10.64
N GLU A 96 14.93 -10.79 11.57
CA GLU A 96 15.05 -12.21 11.26
C GLU A 96 13.69 -12.88 11.03
N HIS A 97 13.62 -13.76 10.04
CA HIS A 97 12.41 -14.52 9.69
C HIS A 97 12.75 -15.95 9.27
N ASN A 98 11.83 -16.89 9.49
CA ASN A 98 11.85 -18.20 8.84
C ASN A 98 10.54 -18.46 8.09
N PHE A 99 10.60 -19.40 7.16
CA PHE A 99 9.43 -19.93 6.45
C PHE A 99 9.15 -21.35 6.94
N SER A 100 7.94 -21.59 7.46
CA SER A 100 7.52 -22.88 8.03
C SER A 100 6.20 -23.34 7.42
N LEU A 101 6.10 -24.64 7.13
CA LEU A 101 4.87 -25.35 6.77
C LEU A 101 4.56 -26.36 7.89
N PRO A 102 3.83 -25.95 8.95
CA PRO A 102 3.70 -26.75 10.17
C PRO A 102 3.05 -28.13 9.95
N SER A 103 2.06 -28.22 9.06
CA SER A 103 1.38 -29.48 8.73
C SER A 103 2.31 -30.52 8.09
N LEU A 104 3.42 -30.07 7.50
CA LEU A 104 4.41 -30.91 6.82
C LEU A 104 5.70 -31.06 7.63
N ASN A 105 5.80 -30.40 8.78
CA ASN A 105 7.02 -30.35 9.61
C ASN A 105 8.27 -29.94 8.80
N ALA A 106 8.09 -29.01 7.86
CA ALA A 106 9.14 -28.51 6.96
C ALA A 106 9.36 -27.01 7.21
N LYS A 107 10.62 -26.58 7.28
CA LYS A 107 10.96 -25.16 7.48
C LYS A 107 12.40 -24.84 7.10
N THR A 108 12.66 -23.57 6.82
CA THR A 108 14.01 -23.02 6.69
C THR A 108 14.67 -22.80 8.05
N ALA A 109 15.98 -22.52 8.04
CA ALA A 109 16.63 -21.87 9.17
C ALA A 109 16.07 -20.46 9.41
N MET A 110 16.51 -19.84 10.51
CA MET A 110 16.24 -18.43 10.78
C MET A 110 17.12 -17.57 9.86
N LEU A 111 16.50 -16.87 8.92
CA LEU A 111 17.16 -16.09 7.89
C LEU A 111 17.35 -14.65 8.37
N LYS A 112 18.58 -14.15 8.25
CA LYS A 112 18.91 -12.73 8.47
C LYS A 112 18.37 -11.86 7.34
N PRO A 113 18.23 -10.53 7.55
CA PRO A 113 17.95 -9.60 6.47
C PRO A 113 18.86 -9.81 5.26
N GLY A 114 18.26 -10.01 4.07
CA GLY A 114 18.95 -10.27 2.81
C GLY A 114 19.46 -11.71 2.60
N ALA A 115 19.25 -12.62 3.56
CA ALA A 115 19.61 -14.02 3.42
C ALA A 115 18.46 -14.83 2.78
N GLY A 116 18.83 -15.91 2.06
CA GLY A 116 17.88 -16.85 1.49
C GLY A 116 18.30 -18.31 1.64
N GLU A 117 17.33 -19.21 1.52
CA GLU A 117 17.50 -20.66 1.63
C GLU A 117 16.44 -21.36 0.77
N ASP A 118 16.84 -22.40 0.05
CA ASP A 118 15.91 -23.26 -0.70
C ASP A 118 15.37 -24.37 0.22
N LEU A 119 14.05 -24.48 0.33
CA LEU A 119 13.36 -25.56 1.04
C LEU A 119 12.65 -26.47 0.03
N THR A 120 13.06 -27.74 -0.04
CA THR A 120 12.40 -28.73 -0.90
C THR A 120 11.39 -29.55 -0.11
N VAL A 121 10.15 -29.64 -0.62
CA VAL A 121 9.10 -30.50 -0.09
C VAL A 121 8.62 -31.44 -1.19
N SER A 122 8.77 -32.74 -0.98
CA SER A 122 8.38 -33.76 -1.94
C SER A 122 6.97 -34.27 -1.71
N GLY A 123 6.25 -34.57 -2.79
CA GLY A 123 4.94 -35.22 -2.73
C GLY A 123 3.84 -34.40 -2.07
N LEU A 124 3.75 -33.09 -2.34
CA LEU A 124 2.61 -32.28 -1.92
C LEU A 124 1.32 -32.82 -2.54
N GLU A 125 0.35 -33.20 -1.71
CA GLU A 125 -0.99 -33.61 -2.13
C GLU A 125 -1.88 -32.39 -2.35
N ALA A 126 -2.95 -32.56 -3.12
CA ALA A 126 -3.94 -31.50 -3.35
C ALA A 126 -4.60 -31.05 -2.02
N GLY A 127 -4.70 -29.74 -1.82
CA GLY A 127 -5.23 -29.13 -0.61
C GLY A 127 -4.53 -27.83 -0.25
N ASP A 128 -5.05 -27.16 0.78
CA ASP A 128 -4.50 -25.94 1.32
C ASP A 128 -3.41 -26.25 2.36
N VAL A 129 -2.22 -25.69 2.16
CA VAL A 129 -1.09 -25.84 3.08
C VAL A 129 -0.82 -24.50 3.75
N GLY A 130 -1.06 -24.44 5.06
CA GLY A 130 -0.75 -23.25 5.85
C GLY A 130 0.76 -23.02 5.98
N VAL A 131 1.18 -21.77 5.84
CA VAL A 131 2.56 -21.33 6.03
C VAL A 131 2.63 -20.21 7.06
N LEU A 132 3.72 -20.13 7.82
CA LEU A 132 3.91 -19.06 8.82
C LEU A 132 5.38 -18.79 9.15
N CYS A 133 5.61 -17.64 9.79
CA CYS A 133 6.86 -17.32 10.47
C CYS A 133 6.76 -17.70 11.95
N GLU A 134 7.71 -18.49 12.45
CA GLU A 134 7.70 -19.01 13.83
C GLU A 134 8.29 -18.01 14.85
N VAL A 135 8.75 -16.84 14.41
CA VAL A 135 9.24 -15.80 15.31
C VAL A 135 8.07 -15.33 16.20
N PRO A 136 8.24 -15.30 17.55
CA PRO A 136 7.15 -15.00 18.46
C PRO A 136 6.41 -13.69 18.11
N GLY A 137 5.10 -13.80 17.85
CA GLY A 137 4.22 -12.67 17.55
C GLY A 137 4.16 -12.27 16.08
N HIS A 138 5.02 -12.81 15.20
CA HIS A 138 5.02 -12.45 13.79
C HIS A 138 3.81 -13.02 13.04
N ASP A 139 3.39 -14.24 13.37
CA ASP A 139 2.18 -14.86 12.82
C ASP A 139 0.91 -14.10 13.21
N ALA A 140 0.83 -13.66 14.47
CA ALA A 140 -0.23 -12.83 15.01
C ALA A 140 -0.25 -11.44 14.38
N ALA A 141 0.93 -10.94 13.97
CA ALA A 141 1.09 -9.68 13.28
C ALA A 141 0.94 -9.77 11.75
N GLY A 142 0.65 -10.96 11.19
CA GLY A 142 0.31 -11.14 9.78
C GLY A 142 1.23 -12.04 8.96
N MET A 143 2.36 -12.52 9.51
CA MET A 143 3.31 -13.41 8.81
C MET A 143 2.81 -14.86 8.73
N LYS A 144 1.68 -15.05 8.07
CA LYS A 144 1.05 -16.32 7.76
C LYS A 144 0.38 -16.25 6.40
N GLY A 145 0.29 -17.38 5.72
CA GLY A 145 -0.32 -17.50 4.40
C GLY A 145 -0.85 -18.90 4.14
N THR A 146 -1.38 -19.12 2.95
CA THR A 146 -1.85 -20.42 2.49
C THR A 146 -1.31 -20.66 1.09
N LEU A 147 -0.70 -21.82 0.86
CA LEU A 147 -0.35 -22.32 -0.47
C LEU A 147 -1.50 -23.23 -0.93
N HIS A 148 -2.01 -22.99 -2.14
CA HIS A 148 -3.08 -23.77 -2.73
C HIS A 148 -2.52 -24.85 -3.64
N VAL A 149 -2.70 -26.13 -3.30
CA VAL A 149 -2.26 -27.26 -4.14
C VAL A 149 -3.46 -27.82 -4.89
N VAL A 150 -3.52 -27.62 -6.22
CA VAL A 150 -4.73 -27.90 -7.02
C VAL A 150 -4.41 -28.78 -8.23
N GLU A 151 -5.17 -29.86 -8.43
CA GLU A 151 -5.03 -30.72 -9.61
C GLU A 151 -5.27 -29.93 -10.91
N GLY A 152 -4.38 -30.13 -11.90
CA GLY A 152 -4.49 -29.44 -13.19
C GLY A 152 -4.07 -27.97 -13.18
N ALA A 153 -3.54 -27.46 -12.05
CA ALA A 153 -2.85 -26.17 -12.03
C ALA A 153 -1.64 -26.23 -12.96
N VAL A 154 -1.72 -25.57 -14.11
CA VAL A 154 -0.52 -25.11 -14.81
C VAL A 154 0.03 -23.96 -13.98
N ALA A 155 1.34 -23.96 -13.70
CA ALA A 155 2.02 -22.82 -13.13
C ALA A 155 1.79 -21.63 -14.07
N ALA A 156 0.73 -20.87 -13.81
CA ALA A 156 0.48 -19.64 -14.50
C ALA A 156 1.67 -18.76 -14.13
N ALA A 157 2.47 -18.38 -15.13
CA ALA A 157 3.29 -17.20 -14.99
C ALA A 157 2.31 -16.05 -14.78
N ALA A 158 1.96 -15.81 -13.51
CA ALA A 158 1.21 -14.66 -13.07
C ALA A 158 2.12 -13.46 -13.32
N GLY A 159 2.05 -12.95 -14.55
CA GLY A 159 2.49 -11.60 -14.89
C GLY A 159 1.57 -10.62 -14.18
N GLY A 160 1.84 -10.43 -12.91
CA GLY A 160 1.18 -9.50 -11.99
C GLY A 160 2.19 -9.24 -10.87
N ASP A 161 3.31 -8.66 -11.26
CA ASP A 161 4.48 -8.47 -10.41
C ASP A 161 4.21 -7.33 -9.40
N SER A 162 3.68 -7.67 -8.22
CA SER A 162 3.64 -6.76 -7.07
C SER A 162 4.97 -6.73 -6.31
N SER A 163 5.97 -7.51 -6.75
CA SER A 163 7.35 -7.52 -6.20
C SER A 163 8.37 -6.76 -7.06
N ALA A 164 8.03 -6.35 -8.30
CA ALA A 164 8.95 -5.60 -9.15
C ALA A 164 9.35 -4.24 -8.56
N MET A 165 8.50 -3.62 -7.74
CA MET A 165 8.78 -2.26 -7.28
C MET A 165 9.96 -2.15 -6.31
N SER A 166 10.39 -3.24 -5.67
CA SER A 166 11.52 -3.21 -4.73
C SER A 166 12.89 -3.49 -5.38
N THR A 167 12.94 -3.86 -6.67
CA THR A 167 14.20 -4.05 -7.42
C THR A 167 14.28 -3.27 -8.74
N MET A 168 13.21 -2.59 -9.16
CA MET A 168 13.25 -1.77 -10.37
C MET A 168 14.09 -0.51 -10.14
N SER A 169 15.02 -0.23 -11.07
CA SER A 169 15.64 1.08 -11.14
C SER A 169 14.57 2.14 -11.47
N TRP A 170 14.77 3.39 -11.04
CA TRP A 170 13.85 4.47 -11.37
C TRP A 170 13.69 4.65 -12.89
N GLN A 171 14.72 4.35 -13.70
CA GLN A 171 14.61 4.36 -15.17
C GLN A 171 13.66 3.29 -15.72
N GLN A 172 13.63 2.10 -15.10
CA GLN A 172 12.68 1.05 -15.45
C GLN A 172 11.26 1.45 -15.05
N MET A 173 11.09 2.09 -13.89
CA MET A 173 9.80 2.65 -13.48
C MET A 173 9.33 3.75 -14.42
N ASP A 174 10.20 4.70 -14.81
CA ASP A 174 9.86 5.77 -15.77
C ASP A 174 9.36 5.20 -17.09
N LYS A 175 10.07 4.20 -17.63
CA LYS A 175 9.67 3.55 -18.89
C LYS A 175 8.33 2.81 -18.75
N MET A 176 8.10 2.14 -17.64
CA MET A 176 6.82 1.47 -17.36
C MET A 176 5.67 2.48 -17.25
N MET A 177 5.89 3.59 -16.54
CA MET A 177 4.91 4.67 -16.41
C MET A 177 4.58 5.30 -17.76
N GLU A 178 5.59 5.54 -18.60
CA GLU A 178 5.41 6.06 -19.96
C GLU A 178 4.59 5.09 -20.84
N GLU A 179 4.91 3.80 -20.81
CA GLU A 179 4.21 2.77 -21.59
C GLU A 179 2.73 2.63 -21.19
N VAL A 180 2.40 2.81 -19.91
CA VAL A 180 1.01 2.80 -19.41
C VAL A 180 0.30 4.12 -19.75
N ALA A 181 0.94 5.26 -19.50
CA ALA A 181 0.38 6.58 -19.75
C ALA A 181 0.02 6.80 -21.23
N LEU A 182 0.86 6.33 -22.16
CA LEU A 182 0.62 6.44 -23.60
C LEU A 182 -0.55 5.57 -24.10
N LYS A 183 -1.02 4.60 -23.31
CA LYS A 183 -2.19 3.76 -23.64
C LYS A 183 -3.50 4.33 -23.09
N TYR A 184 -3.45 5.42 -22.33
CA TYR A 184 -4.61 6.06 -21.72
C TYR A 184 -5.36 6.96 -22.73
N PRO A 185 -6.71 7.09 -22.67
CA PRO A 185 -7.65 6.40 -21.78
C PRO A 185 -8.32 5.17 -22.43
N ALA A 186 -8.12 3.99 -21.86
CA ALA A 186 -9.09 2.91 -21.99
C ALA A 186 -10.25 3.21 -21.03
N LYS A 187 -11.48 3.29 -21.55
CA LYS A 187 -12.66 3.52 -20.70
C LYS A 187 -12.99 2.26 -19.91
N THR A 188 -12.98 2.35 -18.58
CA THR A 188 -13.60 1.35 -17.69
C THR A 188 -15.09 1.65 -17.55
N GLN A 189 -15.87 0.69 -17.04
CA GLN A 189 -17.29 0.84 -16.73
C GLN A 189 -17.53 1.60 -15.43
N GLY A 190 -16.52 1.67 -14.56
CA GLY A 190 -16.60 2.36 -13.28
C GLY A 190 -16.96 3.83 -13.43
N VAL A 191 -17.80 4.32 -12.52
CA VAL A 191 -18.15 5.73 -12.37
C VAL A 191 -17.59 6.22 -11.03
N GLY A 192 -17.16 7.48 -11.00
CA GLY A 192 -16.57 8.11 -9.83
C GLY A 192 -16.67 9.63 -9.95
N ASN A 193 -16.42 10.34 -8.86
CA ASN A 193 -16.51 11.81 -8.80
C ASN A 193 -17.87 12.40 -9.20
N GLU A 194 -18.95 11.62 -9.17
CA GLU A 194 -20.31 12.15 -9.33
C GLU A 194 -20.68 12.98 -8.10
N GLU A 195 -21.41 14.08 -8.28
CA GLU A 195 -21.83 14.93 -7.16
C GLU A 195 -22.85 14.20 -6.27
N LEU A 196 -22.64 14.23 -4.95
CA LEU A 196 -23.57 13.65 -4.00
C LEU A 196 -24.71 14.62 -3.71
N GLU A 197 -25.93 14.21 -4.03
CA GLU A 197 -27.12 14.94 -3.63
C GLU A 197 -27.29 14.99 -2.11
N TYR A 198 -27.75 16.13 -1.60
CA TYR A 198 -28.07 16.31 -0.18
C TYR A 198 -29.57 16.47 0.04
N THR A 199 -30.00 16.19 1.28
CA THR A 199 -31.31 16.61 1.76
C THR A 199 -31.16 17.78 2.73
N THR A 200 -32.20 18.60 2.89
CA THR A 200 -32.20 19.67 3.90
C THR A 200 -32.94 19.22 5.14
N SER A 201 -32.28 19.22 6.29
CA SER A 201 -32.91 18.91 7.57
C SER A 201 -33.67 20.12 8.14
N SER A 202 -34.59 19.87 9.08
CA SER A 202 -35.40 20.93 9.71
C SER A 202 -34.58 21.94 10.52
N ASP A 203 -33.38 21.56 10.99
CA ASP A 203 -32.41 22.40 11.69
C ASP A 203 -31.39 23.08 10.74
N GLY A 204 -31.66 23.04 9.43
CA GLY A 204 -30.97 23.80 8.40
C GLY A 204 -29.64 23.22 7.92
N TYR A 205 -29.38 21.93 8.16
CA TYR A 205 -28.21 21.26 7.60
C TYR A 205 -28.48 20.73 6.19
N LYS A 206 -27.45 20.79 5.34
CA LYS A 206 -27.33 19.94 4.17
C LYS A 206 -26.80 18.58 4.62
N VAL A 207 -27.62 17.55 4.45
CA VAL A 207 -27.35 16.18 4.92
C VAL A 207 -26.93 15.31 3.75
N PHE A 208 -25.71 14.80 3.83
CA PHE A 208 -25.11 13.85 2.90
C PHE A 208 -25.03 12.48 3.56
N ASN A 209 -25.47 11.43 2.87
CA ASN A 209 -25.40 10.07 3.37
C ASN A 209 -24.33 9.29 2.59
N LEU A 210 -23.32 8.83 3.30
CA LEU A 210 -22.23 8.02 2.80
C LEU A 210 -22.34 6.59 3.32
N VAL A 211 -22.09 5.62 2.44
CA VAL A 211 -22.02 4.20 2.79
C VAL A 211 -20.68 3.67 2.31
N ALA A 212 -19.79 3.31 3.25
CA ALA A 212 -18.55 2.62 2.93
C ALA A 212 -18.85 1.13 2.71
N LYS A 213 -18.52 0.59 1.53
CA LYS A 213 -18.79 -0.81 1.17
C LYS A 213 -17.82 -1.35 0.12
N VAL A 214 -17.60 -2.66 0.12
CA VAL A 214 -16.84 -3.36 -0.91
C VAL A 214 -17.69 -3.56 -2.17
N ILE A 215 -17.10 -3.31 -3.35
CA ILE A 215 -17.71 -3.47 -4.67
C ILE A 215 -16.73 -4.14 -5.64
N PRO A 216 -17.21 -4.82 -6.69
CA PRO A 216 -16.35 -5.16 -7.83
C PRO A 216 -15.95 -3.88 -8.58
N TRP A 217 -14.66 -3.58 -8.62
CA TRP A 217 -14.10 -2.40 -9.29
C TRP A 217 -13.29 -2.80 -10.53
N GLU A 218 -13.70 -2.30 -11.69
CA GLU A 218 -12.98 -2.50 -12.96
C GLU A 218 -11.79 -1.53 -13.06
N VAL A 219 -10.57 -2.05 -12.83
CA VAL A 219 -9.32 -1.27 -12.86
C VAL A 219 -8.70 -1.20 -14.25
N GLU A 220 -8.99 -2.21 -15.07
CA GLU A 220 -8.68 -2.27 -16.50
C GLU A 220 -9.84 -2.96 -17.21
N GLN A 221 -10.00 -2.76 -18.52
CA GLN A 221 -11.08 -3.38 -19.28
C GLN A 221 -11.15 -4.91 -19.05
N GLY A 222 -12.24 -5.38 -18.46
CA GLY A 222 -12.49 -6.78 -18.12
C GLY A 222 -11.76 -7.31 -16.88
N LYS A 223 -10.93 -6.51 -16.19
CA LYS A 223 -10.23 -6.89 -14.96
C LYS A 223 -10.86 -6.21 -13.75
N PHE A 224 -11.30 -7.03 -12.81
CA PHE A 224 -11.98 -6.59 -11.59
C PHE A 224 -11.17 -6.95 -10.34
N VAL A 225 -11.22 -6.06 -9.36
CA VAL A 225 -10.70 -6.27 -7.99
C VAL A 225 -11.77 -5.87 -6.98
N ASP A 226 -11.59 -6.25 -5.72
CA ASP A 226 -12.42 -5.75 -4.62
C ASP A 226 -12.04 -4.31 -4.29
N GLY A 227 -12.88 -3.36 -4.74
CA GLY A 227 -12.74 -1.94 -4.44
C GLY A 227 -13.55 -1.53 -3.22
N TRP A 228 -13.01 -0.64 -2.40
CA TRP A 228 -13.65 -0.12 -1.20
C TRP A 228 -14.17 1.27 -1.53
N SER A 229 -15.48 1.42 -1.55
CA SER A 229 -16.15 2.57 -2.15
C SER A 229 -16.96 3.35 -1.13
N TYR A 230 -17.18 4.63 -1.43
CA TYR A 230 -18.29 5.39 -0.86
C TYR A 230 -19.44 5.40 -1.87
N ASN A 231 -20.61 4.90 -1.47
CA ASN A 231 -21.84 4.86 -2.27
C ASN A 231 -21.71 4.04 -3.57
N GLY A 232 -20.72 3.14 -3.67
CA GLY A 232 -20.47 2.37 -4.88
C GLY A 232 -19.66 3.10 -5.95
N LEU A 233 -19.02 4.23 -5.60
CA LEU A 233 -18.21 5.04 -6.49
C LEU A 233 -16.74 5.01 -6.08
N ILE A 234 -15.84 4.88 -7.06
CA ILE A 234 -14.38 4.98 -6.89
C ILE A 234 -13.82 5.84 -8.04
N PRO A 235 -13.27 7.04 -7.76
CA PRO A 235 -13.27 7.72 -6.46
C PRO A 235 -14.69 7.99 -5.94
N GLY A 236 -14.82 8.19 -4.63
CA GLY A 236 -16.08 8.50 -3.96
C GLY A 236 -16.75 9.77 -4.51
N PRO A 237 -18.04 9.99 -4.22
CA PRO A 237 -18.77 11.11 -4.79
C PRO A 237 -18.22 12.47 -4.33
N VAL A 238 -18.40 13.50 -5.15
CA VAL A 238 -18.01 14.87 -4.80
C VAL A 238 -19.05 15.47 -3.86
N ILE A 239 -18.61 16.02 -2.74
CA ILE A 239 -19.45 16.81 -1.84
C ILE A 239 -19.23 18.28 -2.14
N HIS A 240 -20.24 18.96 -2.68
CA HIS A 240 -20.17 20.39 -2.99
C HIS A 240 -21.14 21.19 -2.11
N VAL A 241 -20.60 22.16 -1.40
CA VAL A 241 -21.37 23.09 -0.55
C VAL A 241 -20.89 24.53 -0.77
N ASN A 242 -21.66 25.50 -0.29
CA ASN A 242 -21.29 26.90 -0.30
C ASN A 242 -20.70 27.34 1.03
N VAL A 243 -19.95 28.44 1.02
CA VAL A 243 -19.50 29.11 2.25
C VAL A 243 -20.73 29.52 3.07
N GLY A 244 -20.72 29.18 4.36
CA GLY A 244 -21.79 29.41 5.32
C GLY A 244 -22.78 28.26 5.47
N ASP A 245 -22.74 27.24 4.60
CA ASP A 245 -23.61 26.08 4.74
C ASP A 245 -23.30 25.30 6.02
N LYS A 246 -24.36 24.85 6.72
CA LYS A 246 -24.26 23.84 7.77
C LYS A 246 -24.26 22.46 7.11
N VAL A 247 -23.22 21.68 7.33
CA VAL A 247 -22.98 20.39 6.68
C VAL A 247 -23.12 19.28 7.70
N ARG A 248 -23.89 18.25 7.36
CA ARG A 248 -24.03 17.01 8.13
C ARG A 248 -23.71 15.84 7.21
N MET A 249 -22.66 15.09 7.50
CA MET A 249 -22.29 13.89 6.76
C MET A 249 -22.51 12.68 7.65
N VAL A 250 -23.39 11.77 7.23
CA VAL A 250 -23.65 10.52 7.95
C VAL A 250 -22.90 9.43 7.23
N LEU A 251 -21.89 8.84 7.86
CA LEU A 251 -21.18 7.69 7.34
C LEU A 251 -21.69 6.42 8.00
N LYS A 252 -22.19 5.50 7.18
CA LYS A 252 -22.47 4.11 7.54
C LYS A 252 -21.34 3.20 7.09
N ASN A 253 -20.85 2.36 7.99
CA ASN A 253 -19.83 1.38 7.68
C ASN A 253 -20.44 0.01 7.34
N GLU A 254 -20.34 -0.43 6.10
CA GLU A 254 -20.70 -1.78 5.64
C GLU A 254 -19.44 -2.59 5.21
N LEU A 255 -18.25 -2.14 5.60
CA LEU A 255 -16.99 -2.85 5.38
C LEU A 255 -16.84 -4.04 6.36
N PRO A 256 -15.95 -5.00 6.06
CA PRO A 256 -15.66 -6.11 6.97
C PRO A 256 -14.86 -5.69 8.22
N GLU A 257 -14.37 -4.45 8.27
CA GLU A 257 -13.58 -3.91 9.38
C GLU A 257 -13.99 -2.49 9.78
N SER A 258 -13.37 -1.95 10.82
CA SER A 258 -13.67 -0.59 11.27
C SER A 258 -13.19 0.44 10.26
N THR A 259 -13.79 1.63 10.29
CA THR A 259 -13.39 2.75 9.42
C THR A 259 -13.53 4.09 10.13
N SER A 260 -13.10 5.15 9.48
CA SER A 260 -13.30 6.54 9.87
C SER A 260 -13.31 7.42 8.62
N LEU A 261 -13.63 8.71 8.75
CA LEU A 261 -13.66 9.65 7.63
C LEU A 261 -12.98 10.94 8.02
N HIS A 262 -11.74 11.12 7.59
CA HIS A 262 -10.99 12.35 7.83
C HIS A 262 -11.26 13.40 6.76
N LEU A 263 -11.61 14.62 7.17
CA LEU A 263 -11.90 15.76 6.29
C LEU A 263 -10.63 16.60 6.03
N HIS A 264 -9.70 16.04 5.27
CA HIS A 264 -8.41 16.63 4.96
C HIS A 264 -8.55 17.97 4.21
N GLY A 265 -8.03 19.03 4.82
CA GLY A 265 -8.01 20.38 4.22
C GLY A 265 -9.27 21.20 4.50
N ILE A 266 -10.20 20.68 5.31
CA ILE A 266 -11.41 21.39 5.72
C ILE A 266 -11.32 21.76 7.19
N ARG A 267 -11.55 23.03 7.53
CA ARG A 267 -11.61 23.46 8.94
C ARG A 267 -12.90 22.98 9.58
N VAL A 268 -12.76 21.99 10.46
CA VAL A 268 -13.86 21.42 11.25
C VAL A 268 -13.53 21.45 12.74
N PRO A 269 -14.55 21.37 13.64
CA PRO A 269 -14.30 21.14 15.05
C PRO A 269 -13.49 19.85 15.26
N ASN A 270 -12.61 19.82 16.26
CA ASN A 270 -11.74 18.67 16.51
C ASN A 270 -12.52 17.34 16.65
N ALA A 271 -13.72 17.34 17.23
CA ALA A 271 -14.56 16.15 17.37
C ALA A 271 -15.15 15.62 16.04
N MET A 272 -14.96 16.35 14.95
CA MET A 272 -15.46 16.08 13.60
C MET A 272 -14.32 15.92 12.59
N ASP A 273 -13.08 15.87 13.08
CA ASP A 273 -11.87 15.79 12.26
C ASP A 273 -11.70 14.42 11.60
N GLY A 274 -12.10 13.34 12.28
CA GLY A 274 -12.17 12.01 11.67
C GLY A 274 -10.93 11.14 11.79
N VAL A 275 -9.92 11.59 12.52
CA VAL A 275 -8.71 10.83 12.83
C VAL A 275 -8.93 9.96 14.08
N ASP A 276 -9.29 8.70 13.91
CA ASP A 276 -9.36 7.73 15.01
C ASP A 276 -7.95 7.25 15.43
N PRO A 277 -7.75 6.87 16.72
CA PRO A 277 -8.66 6.99 17.86
C PRO A 277 -8.61 8.38 18.55
N TYR A 278 -7.94 9.36 17.94
CA TYR A 278 -7.59 10.63 18.61
C TYR A 278 -8.77 11.60 18.72
N THR A 279 -9.57 11.70 17.67
CA THR A 279 -10.65 12.70 17.56
C THR A 279 -12.04 12.08 17.66
N GLN A 280 -12.13 10.77 17.39
CA GLN A 280 -13.33 9.95 17.54
C GLN A 280 -12.95 8.49 17.80
N LYS A 281 -13.96 7.67 18.13
CA LYS A 281 -13.82 6.21 18.10
C LYS A 281 -13.90 5.68 16.67
N PRO A 282 -13.27 4.54 16.35
CA PRO A 282 -13.48 3.86 15.08
C PRO A 282 -14.96 3.53 14.87
N ILE A 283 -15.44 3.65 13.64
CA ILE A 283 -16.78 3.26 13.23
C ILE A 283 -16.73 1.77 12.94
N ILE A 284 -17.21 0.95 13.86
CA ILE A 284 -17.22 -0.52 13.72
C ILE A 284 -18.08 -0.98 12.52
N PRO A 285 -17.89 -2.21 12.01
CA PRO A 285 -18.79 -2.79 11.00
C PRO A 285 -20.26 -2.71 11.41
N GLY A 286 -21.11 -2.25 10.50
CA GLY A 286 -22.53 -1.97 10.73
C GLY A 286 -22.82 -0.70 11.55
N GLY A 287 -21.79 -0.02 12.03
CA GLY A 287 -21.90 1.22 12.79
C GLY A 287 -22.08 2.45 11.91
N GLU A 288 -22.44 3.57 12.57
CA GLU A 288 -22.63 4.86 11.92
C GLU A 288 -21.98 5.98 12.74
N PHE A 289 -21.53 7.03 12.06
CA PHE A 289 -21.08 8.27 12.67
C PHE A 289 -21.59 9.48 11.89
N THR A 290 -21.92 10.56 12.60
CA THR A 290 -22.40 11.81 12.00
C THR A 290 -21.38 12.92 12.23
N TYR A 291 -20.83 13.45 11.15
CA TYR A 291 -19.94 14.61 11.13
C TYR A 291 -20.76 15.87 10.91
N GLU A 292 -20.55 16.90 11.74
CA GLU A 292 -21.25 18.18 11.62
C GLU A 292 -20.30 19.37 11.69
N PHE A 293 -20.36 20.26 10.70
CA PHE A 293 -19.56 21.47 10.70
C PHE A 293 -20.25 22.58 9.88
N THR A 294 -19.76 23.81 10.04
CA THR A 294 -20.12 24.92 9.15
C THR A 294 -18.99 25.11 8.16
N ALA A 295 -19.31 25.23 6.88
CA ALA A 295 -18.33 25.50 5.82
C ALA A 295 -17.86 26.97 5.89
N LEU A 296 -16.75 27.25 6.58
CA LEU A 296 -16.37 28.62 6.96
C LEU A 296 -15.66 29.42 5.86
N GLU A 297 -15.02 28.76 4.91
CA GLU A 297 -14.24 29.41 3.86
C GLU A 297 -14.23 28.59 2.57
N PRO A 298 -13.91 29.21 1.43
CA PRO A 298 -13.66 28.48 0.21
C PRO A 298 -12.49 27.51 0.39
N SER A 299 -12.72 26.23 0.06
CA SER A 299 -11.72 25.16 0.24
C SER A 299 -11.87 24.10 -0.84
N VAL A 300 -10.74 23.48 -1.18
CA VAL A 300 -10.69 22.19 -1.88
C VAL A 300 -10.03 21.22 -0.91
N GLY A 301 -10.82 20.27 -0.43
CA GLY A 301 -10.37 19.23 0.47
C GLY A 301 -10.66 17.84 -0.09
N MET A 302 -10.14 16.85 0.62
CA MET A 302 -10.41 15.44 0.39
C MET A 302 -11.03 14.87 1.66
N TYR A 303 -12.04 14.03 1.51
CA TYR A 303 -12.43 13.13 2.59
C TYR A 303 -11.87 11.75 2.28
N HIS A 304 -11.30 11.08 3.27
CA HIS A 304 -10.73 9.74 3.09
C HIS A 304 -10.76 8.92 4.38
N SER A 305 -10.64 7.60 4.26
CA SER A 305 -10.47 6.79 5.46
C SER A 305 -9.18 7.15 6.20
N HIS A 306 -9.26 7.23 7.52
CA HIS A 306 -8.09 7.39 8.39
C HIS A 306 -7.87 6.18 9.31
N HIS A 307 -8.68 5.13 9.13
CA HIS A 307 -8.49 3.83 9.74
C HIS A 307 -7.82 2.91 8.72
N ASP A 308 -6.77 2.20 9.12
CA ASP A 308 -5.96 1.36 8.23
C ASP A 308 -5.72 2.02 6.86
N ALA A 309 -5.31 3.30 6.88
CA ALA A 309 -5.28 4.15 5.70
C ALA A 309 -4.35 3.62 4.60
N GLN A 310 -3.37 2.78 4.96
CA GLN A 310 -2.47 2.11 4.01
C GLN A 310 -3.21 1.10 3.11
N VAL A 311 -4.33 0.54 3.57
CA VAL A 311 -5.15 -0.42 2.82
C VAL A 311 -6.42 0.26 2.30
N GLN A 312 -7.14 0.96 3.18
CA GLN A 312 -8.47 1.50 2.88
C GLN A 312 -8.44 2.59 1.80
N VAL A 313 -7.44 3.48 1.81
CA VAL A 313 -7.35 4.57 0.84
C VAL A 313 -6.97 4.05 -0.55
N PRO A 314 -5.90 3.23 -0.74
CA PRO A 314 -5.59 2.67 -2.06
C PRO A 314 -6.68 1.79 -2.64
N ASN A 315 -7.48 1.13 -1.78
CA ASN A 315 -8.63 0.34 -2.24
C ASN A 315 -9.82 1.21 -2.71
N GLY A 316 -9.80 2.52 -2.48
CA GLY A 316 -10.75 3.47 -3.08
C GLY A 316 -11.47 4.41 -2.11
N LEU A 317 -11.22 4.34 -0.79
CA LEU A 317 -11.93 5.17 0.21
C LEU A 317 -11.37 6.59 0.28
N ALA A 318 -11.54 7.34 -0.81
CA ALA A 318 -11.29 8.77 -0.89
C ALA A 318 -12.29 9.45 -1.84
N GLY A 319 -12.62 10.71 -1.58
CA GLY A 319 -13.44 11.55 -2.45
C GLY A 319 -13.20 13.04 -2.19
N ALA A 320 -13.71 13.91 -3.06
CA ALA A 320 -13.48 15.35 -2.98
C ALA A 320 -14.56 16.07 -2.17
N LEU A 321 -14.16 17.09 -1.41
CA LEU A 321 -15.06 18.04 -0.75
C LEU A 321 -14.70 19.46 -1.19
N ILE A 322 -15.65 20.13 -1.82
CA ILE A 322 -15.48 21.48 -2.36
C ILE A 322 -16.40 22.43 -1.61
N ILE A 323 -15.84 23.55 -1.13
CA ILE A 323 -16.59 24.65 -0.54
C ILE A 323 -16.49 25.88 -1.44
N GLY A 324 -17.63 26.33 -1.96
CA GLY A 324 -17.77 27.49 -2.84
C GLY A 324 -17.22 27.26 -4.25
N ASP A 325 -17.06 28.36 -4.98
CA ASP A 325 -16.37 28.39 -6.28
C ASP A 325 -14.90 28.80 -6.08
N TRP A 326 -14.13 27.85 -5.56
CA TRP A 326 -12.72 28.07 -5.25
C TRP A 326 -11.92 28.51 -6.48
N LYS A 327 -12.27 28.01 -7.68
CA LYS A 327 -11.54 28.26 -8.92
C LYS A 327 -11.70 29.70 -9.36
N THR A 328 -12.94 30.21 -9.38
CA THR A 328 -13.18 31.62 -9.68
C THR A 328 -12.50 32.54 -8.66
N LEU A 329 -12.55 32.17 -7.37
CA LEU A 329 -11.92 32.96 -6.31
C LEU A 329 -10.39 32.98 -6.42
N ALA A 330 -9.76 31.82 -6.67
CA ALA A 330 -8.33 31.69 -6.85
C ALA A 330 -7.85 32.42 -8.12
N MET A 331 -8.54 32.26 -9.25
CA MET A 331 -8.21 32.96 -10.49
C MET A 331 -8.32 34.49 -10.35
N SER A 332 -9.33 34.97 -9.62
CA SER A 332 -9.49 36.39 -9.32
C SER A 332 -8.31 36.91 -8.48
N ALA A 333 -7.86 36.14 -7.47
CA ALA A 333 -6.74 36.52 -6.62
C ALA A 333 -5.39 36.51 -7.38
N ALA A 334 -5.19 35.54 -8.26
CA ALA A 334 -3.95 35.36 -9.04
C ALA A 334 -3.81 36.35 -10.22
N ARG A 335 -4.83 37.19 -10.49
CA ARG A 335 -4.88 38.14 -11.62
C ARG A 335 -4.79 37.48 -13.01
N GLY A 336 -5.26 36.24 -13.13
CA GLY A 336 -5.28 35.48 -14.38
C GLY A 336 -4.49 34.17 -14.30
N ARG A 337 -4.39 33.47 -15.44
CA ARG A 337 -3.63 32.22 -15.55
C ARG A 337 -2.14 32.50 -15.64
N VAL A 338 -1.34 31.56 -15.12
CA VAL A 338 0.09 31.50 -15.40
C VAL A 338 0.27 31.19 -16.89
N LYS A 339 1.28 31.82 -17.50
CA LYS A 339 1.68 31.58 -18.88
C LYS A 339 2.95 30.75 -18.87
N ASP A 340 3.06 29.83 -19.82
CA ASP A 340 4.27 29.07 -20.09
C ASP A 340 5.36 29.97 -20.67
N THR A 341 6.55 29.39 -20.87
CA THR A 341 7.72 30.09 -21.40
C THR A 341 7.52 30.64 -22.81
N ASP A 342 6.55 30.11 -23.56
CA ASP A 342 6.13 30.62 -24.86
C ASP A 342 5.08 31.76 -24.78
N GLY A 343 4.68 32.13 -23.55
CA GLY A 343 3.70 33.17 -23.28
C GLY A 343 2.24 32.73 -23.46
N ILE A 344 1.99 31.44 -23.71
CA ILE A 344 0.66 30.85 -23.83
C ILE A 344 0.22 30.39 -22.44
N ALA A 345 -1.03 30.67 -22.08
CA ALA A 345 -1.63 30.03 -20.91
C ALA A 345 -2.31 28.75 -21.39
N GLU A 346 -1.56 27.66 -21.50
CA GLU A 346 -2.16 26.35 -21.73
C GLU A 346 -3.03 25.97 -20.52
N GLN A 347 -4.04 25.15 -20.78
CA GLN A 347 -5.10 24.86 -19.83
C GLN A 347 -4.98 23.39 -19.40
N GLU A 348 -5.19 23.11 -18.11
CA GLU A 348 -5.78 21.84 -17.68
C GLU A 348 -7.27 21.80 -18.04
#